data_AF-A0A7W5E0V9-F1
#
_entry.id   AF-A0A7W5E0V9-F1
#
_cell.length_a   1.000
_cell.length_b   1.000
_cell.length_c   1.000
_cell.angle_alpha   90.00
_cell.angle_beta   90.00
_cell.angle_gamma   90.00
#
_symmetry.space_group_name_H-M   'P 1'
#
loop_
_entity.id
_entity.type
_entity.pdbx_description
1 polymer ?
#
loop_
_entity_poly.entity_id
_entity_poly.type
_entity_poly.pdbx_seq_one_letter_code
_entity_poly.pdbx_strand_id
1 'polypeptide(L)'
;MRTTFHLGIASCLLFAVVAAGCRGRSFLPAAGTMNQQQANAVVHDPYPLDDIGPSDLGARPPSYQNPLPEPVRNRIGADAMPWLGR
;
A
#
# COMPACT_ATOMS: atom_id res chain seq x y z
N MET A 1 -7.82 49.61 -12.40
CA MET A 1 -8.45 49.00 -11.20
C MET A 1 -8.84 47.53 -11.40
N ARG A 2 -9.46 47.14 -12.53
CA ARG A 2 -9.84 45.73 -12.79
C ARG A 2 -8.63 44.79 -12.95
N THR A 3 -7.58 45.21 -13.66
CA THR A 3 -6.37 44.40 -13.92
C THR A 3 -5.49 44.20 -12.68
N THR A 4 -5.40 45.21 -11.81
CA THR A 4 -4.65 45.15 -10.55
C THR A 4 -5.28 44.18 -9.54
N PHE A 5 -6.60 44.02 -9.57
CA PHE A 5 -7.32 43.07 -8.73
C PHE A 5 -7.03 41.62 -9.13
N HIS A 6 -6.99 41.34 -10.44
CA HIS A 6 -6.62 40.01 -10.96
C HIS A 6 -5.17 39.64 -10.65
N LEU A 7 -4.23 40.59 -10.73
CA LEU A 7 -2.83 40.37 -10.36
C LEU A 7 -2.68 40.07 -8.86
N GLY A 8 -3.45 40.73 -8.00
CA GLY A 8 -3.49 40.44 -6.55
C GLY A 8 -3.97 39.02 -6.25
N ILE A 9 -5.07 38.59 -6.89
CA ILE A 9 -5.61 37.23 -6.73
C ILE A 9 -4.59 36.18 -7.21
N ALA A 10 -4.00 36.39 -8.40
CA ALA A 10 -3.01 35.47 -8.95
C ALA A 10 -1.79 35.32 -8.03
N SER A 11 -1.30 36.41 -7.45
CA SER A 11 -0.20 36.40 -6.48
C SER A 11 -0.56 35.65 -5.19
N CYS A 12 -1.75 35.89 -4.63
CA CYS A 12 -2.22 35.17 -3.44
C CYS A 12 -2.37 33.66 -3.68
N LEU A 13 -2.89 33.26 -4.85
CA LEU A 13 -3.03 31.84 -5.20
C LEU A 13 -1.66 31.17 -5.37
N LEU A 14 -0.72 31.85 -6.03
CA LEU A 14 0.64 31.34 -6.18
C LEU A 14 1.32 31.17 -4.81
N PHE A 15 1.16 32.14 -3.91
CA PHE A 15 1.71 32.08 -2.57
C PHE A 15 1.08 30.96 -1.72
N ALA A 16 -0.24 30.74 -1.86
CA ALA A 16 -0.94 29.65 -1.18
C ALA A 16 -0.43 28.27 -1.63
N VAL A 17 -0.19 28.08 -2.92
CA VAL A 17 0.35 26.81 -3.47
C VAL A 17 1.78 26.56 -2.98
N VAL A 18 2.61 27.60 -2.89
CA VAL A 18 3.99 27.47 -2.40
C VAL A 18 4.03 27.25 -0.88
N ALA A 19 3.15 27.92 -0.12
CA ALA A 19 3.07 27.77 1.34
C ALA A 19 2.45 26.43 1.77
N ALA A 20 1.52 25.89 0.99
CA ALA A 20 0.92 24.57 1.23
C ALA A 20 1.82 23.40 0.77
N GLY A 21 3.15 23.57 0.82
CA GLY A 21 4.15 22.64 0.26
C GLY A 21 3.84 21.15 0.51
N CYS A 22 4.35 20.27 -0.37
CA CYS A 22 4.09 18.82 -0.40
C CYS A 22 4.60 18.01 0.81
N ARG A 23 4.49 18.51 2.04
CA ARG A 23 4.98 17.89 3.26
C ARG A 23 3.88 17.10 3.97
N GLY A 24 3.65 15.89 3.46
CA GLY A 24 3.66 14.65 4.26
C GLY A 24 2.53 14.35 5.25
N ARG A 25 1.51 15.18 5.39
CA ARG A 25 0.30 14.83 6.15
C ARG A 25 -0.83 14.53 5.18
N SER A 26 -0.81 13.31 4.65
CA SER A 26 -1.99 12.75 3.99
C SER A 26 -3.09 12.59 5.04
N PHE A 27 -4.36 12.70 4.62
CA PHE A 27 -5.49 12.24 5.43
C PHE A 27 -5.40 10.74 5.72
N LEU A 28 -4.61 10.03 4.91
CA LEU A 28 -4.29 8.63 5.11
C LEU A 28 -3.18 8.46 6.16
N PRO A 29 -3.25 7.41 6.99
CA PRO A 29 -2.18 7.08 7.90
C PRO A 29 -0.86 6.90 7.13
N ALA A 30 0.26 7.18 7.81
CA ALA A 30 1.57 6.92 7.24
C ALA A 30 1.68 5.44 6.82
N ALA A 31 2.43 5.18 5.74
CA ALA A 31 2.75 3.83 5.37
C ALA A 31 3.43 3.12 6.55
N GLY A 32 3.02 1.89 6.84
CA GLY A 32 3.57 1.11 7.96
C GLY A 32 5.08 0.89 7.83
N THR A 33 5.69 0.30 8.85
CA THR A 33 7.11 -0.09 8.80
C THR A 33 7.37 -1.06 7.65
N MET A 34 8.61 -1.16 7.19
CA MET A 34 8.98 -2.09 6.12
C MET A 34 8.52 -3.53 6.42
N ASN A 35 8.67 -3.97 7.67
CA ASN A 35 8.22 -5.30 8.11
C ASN A 35 6.70 -5.46 8.02
N GLN A 36 5.92 -4.42 8.37
CA GLN A 36 4.47 -4.46 8.24
C GLN A 36 4.05 -4.53 6.77
N GLN A 37 4.72 -3.79 5.90
CA GLN A 37 4.45 -3.82 4.47
C GLN A 37 4.79 -5.20 3.87
N GLN A 38 5.93 -5.78 4.25
CA GLN A 38 6.33 -7.12 3.80
C GLN A 38 5.36 -8.21 4.32
N ALA A 39 4.92 -8.12 5.57
CA ALA A 39 3.93 -9.06 6.11
C ALA A 39 2.60 -8.99 5.35
N ASN A 40 2.12 -7.79 5.02
CA ASN A 40 0.91 -7.61 4.20
C ASN A 40 1.10 -8.11 2.77
N ALA A 41 2.30 -7.98 2.19
CA ALA A 41 2.61 -8.46 0.85
C ALA A 41 2.51 -9.99 0.73
N VAL A 42 2.71 -10.74 1.83
CA VAL A 42 2.51 -12.20 1.86
C VAL A 42 1.03 -12.57 1.72
N VAL A 43 0.13 -11.80 2.33
CA VAL A 43 -1.32 -12.05 2.29
C VAL A 43 -1.92 -11.64 0.94
N HIS A 44 -1.40 -10.55 0.36
CA HIS A 44 -1.88 -9.97 -0.89
C HIS A 44 -0.97 -10.28 -2.09
N ASP A 45 -0.33 -11.45 -2.08
CA ASP A 45 0.54 -11.90 -3.17
C ASP A 45 -0.28 -12.06 -4.47
N PRO A 46 0.08 -11.35 -5.57
CA PRO A 46 -0.65 -11.45 -6.83
C PRO A 46 -0.36 -12.75 -7.61
N TYR A 47 0.66 -13.51 -7.22
CA TYR A 47 1.06 -14.72 -7.96
C TYR A 47 0.22 -15.94 -7.54
N PRO A 48 -0.03 -16.87 -8.47
CA PRO A 48 -0.75 -18.10 -8.17
C PRO A 48 -0.09 -18.92 -7.06
N LEU A 49 -0.92 -19.66 -6.33
CA LEU A 49 -0.48 -20.66 -5.38
C LEU A 49 -0.31 -22.01 -6.07
N ASP A 50 0.73 -22.75 -5.70
CA ASP A 50 1.07 -24.05 -6.30
C ASP A 50 0.08 -25.17 -5.94
N ASP A 51 -0.85 -24.93 -5.01
CA ASP A 51 -1.73 -25.93 -4.41
C ASP A 51 -3.23 -25.75 -4.75
N ILE A 52 -3.61 -24.70 -5.48
CA ILE A 52 -5.01 -24.42 -5.88
C ILE A 52 -5.28 -24.84 -7.34
N GLY A 53 -4.26 -25.24 -8.10
CA GLY A 53 -4.41 -25.67 -9.49
C GLY A 53 -3.11 -26.18 -10.12
N PRO A 54 -3.07 -26.34 -11.45
CA PRO A 54 -1.82 -26.63 -12.16
C PRO A 54 -0.79 -25.54 -11.89
N SER A 55 0.42 -25.94 -11.52
CA SER A 55 1.48 -24.98 -11.22
C SER A 55 1.88 -24.20 -12.48
N ASP A 56 1.88 -22.87 -12.35
CA ASP A 56 2.38 -21.94 -13.36
C ASP A 56 3.75 -21.40 -12.92
N LEU A 57 4.73 -22.31 -12.87
CA LEU A 57 6.11 -22.03 -12.44
C LEU A 57 6.78 -20.86 -13.17
N GLY A 58 6.21 -20.42 -14.30
CA GLY A 58 6.69 -19.28 -15.08
C GLY A 58 6.07 -17.94 -14.72
N ALA A 59 4.95 -17.91 -13.99
CA ALA A 59 4.25 -16.67 -13.65
C ALA A 59 5.02 -15.82 -12.64
N ARG A 60 5.74 -16.45 -11.70
CA ARG A 60 6.48 -15.76 -10.63
C ARG A 60 7.90 -15.42 -11.11
N PRO A 61 8.37 -14.16 -10.95
CA PRO A 61 9.75 -13.81 -11.26
C PRO A 61 10.74 -14.57 -10.35
N PRO A 62 11.92 -14.97 -10.86
CA PRO A 62 12.87 -15.80 -10.09
C PRO A 62 13.40 -15.17 -8.81
N SER A 63 13.43 -13.85 -8.72
CA SER A 63 13.91 -13.12 -7.53
C SER A 63 12.84 -12.90 -6.47
N TYR A 64 11.59 -13.28 -6.74
CA TYR A 64 10.49 -13.10 -5.80
C TYR A 64 10.45 -14.25 -4.81
N GLN A 65 10.07 -13.93 -3.57
CA GLN A 65 9.88 -14.91 -2.50
C GLN A 65 8.82 -15.94 -2.92
N ASN A 66 9.02 -17.23 -2.65
CA ASN A 66 8.01 -18.26 -2.86
C ASN A 66 6.89 -18.18 -1.81
N PRO A 67 5.65 -18.62 -2.14
CA PRO A 67 4.53 -18.56 -1.21
C PRO A 67 4.80 -19.42 0.02
N LEU A 68 4.21 -19.02 1.15
CA LEU A 68 4.30 -19.81 2.38
C LEU A 68 3.59 -21.16 2.19
N PRO A 69 4.08 -22.25 2.83
CA PRO A 69 3.39 -23.52 2.85
C PRO A 69 1.95 -23.38 3.36
N GLU A 70 1.01 -24.12 2.76
CA GLU A 70 -0.42 -24.13 3.13
C GLU A 70 -0.68 -24.13 4.65
N PRO A 71 -0.04 -25.01 5.45
CA PRO A 71 -0.28 -25.06 6.89
C PRO A 71 0.05 -23.75 7.62
N VAL A 72 1.04 -23.00 7.14
CA VAL A 72 1.42 -21.70 7.71
C VAL A 72 0.44 -20.63 7.26
N ARG A 73 0.13 -20.61 5.96
CA ARG A 73 -0.78 -19.64 5.35
C ARG A 73 -2.18 -19.70 5.96
N ASN A 74 -2.72 -20.90 6.15
CA ASN A 74 -4.04 -21.12 6.75
C ASN A 74 -4.12 -20.67 8.22
N ARG A 75 -2.97 -20.55 8.90
CA ARG A 75 -2.92 -20.05 10.28
C ARG A 75 -2.90 -18.52 10.37
N ILE A 76 -2.53 -17.80 9.32
CA ILE A 76 -2.39 -16.32 9.37
C ILE A 76 -3.70 -15.67 9.82
N GLY A 77 -4.83 -16.06 9.24
CA GLY A 77 -6.14 -15.50 9.62
C GLY A 77 -6.53 -15.85 11.06
N ALA A 78 -6.36 -17.11 11.46
CA ALA A 78 -6.68 -17.58 12.80
C ALA A 78 -5.81 -16.93 13.89
N ASP A 79 -4.51 -16.78 13.62
CA ASP A 79 -3.54 -16.16 14.51
C ASP A 79 -3.74 -14.63 14.58
N ALA A 80 -4.20 -13.99 13.49
CA ALA A 80 -4.52 -12.55 13.46
C ALA A 80 -5.84 -12.22 14.19
N MET A 81 -6.76 -13.18 14.25
CA MET A 81 -8.11 -13.00 14.81
C MET A 81 -8.45 -14.11 15.82
N PRO A 82 -7.66 -14.31 16.90
CA PRO A 82 -7.85 -15.42 17.83
C PRO A 82 -9.20 -15.40 18.56
N TRP A 83 -9.84 -14.23 18.63
CA TRP A 83 -11.15 -14.04 19.25
C TRP A 83 -12.32 -14.51 18.36
N LEU A 84 -12.11 -14.81 17.08
CA LEU A 84 -13.19 -15.18 16.17
C LEU A 84 -13.69 -16.62 16.38
N GLY A 85 -13.01 -17.41 17.23
CA GLY A 85 -13.31 -18.82 17.43
C GLY A 85 -12.91 -19.65 16.21
N ARG A 86 -12.22 -20.76 16.43
CA ARG A 86 -11.94 -21.75 15.39
C ARG A 86 -13.03 -22.79 15.35
#